data_AF-A0A7C2B923-F1
#
_entry.id   AF-A0A7C2B923-F1
#
_cell.length_a   1.000
_cell.length_b   1.000
_cell.length_c   1.000
_cell.angle_alpha   90.00
_cell.angle_beta   90.00
_cell.angle_gamma   90.00
#
_symmetry.space_group_name_H-M   'P 1'
#
loop_
_entity.id
_entity.type
_entity.pdbx_description
1 polymer ?
#
loop_
_entity_poly.entity_id
_entity_poly.type
_entity_poly.pdbx_seq_one_letter_code
_entity_poly.pdbx_strand_id
1 'polypeptide(L)'
;MAGQSFFAPFLNAGLFALIILIILFLMSIISWAIFFRKIRQFRRARSQTRALLENFNIRRELTNLSELSKLFPASPLVPLLTAAIEEWQVLKNEFFNHNREDNLNLLVPNITEAMERAASRTLEQLESSLPFLAITTMVAPFLGLLGTVQGVLR
;
A
#
# COMPACT_ATOMS: atom_id res chain seq x y z
N MET A 1 34.95 19.17 -37.13
CA MET A 1 34.07 18.08 -36.67
C MET A 1 33.44 18.52 -35.35
N ALA A 2 32.47 19.43 -35.41
CA ALA A 2 31.98 20.15 -34.24
C ALA A 2 30.49 19.90 -34.04
N GLY A 3 30.12 19.40 -32.85
CA GLY A 3 28.87 19.70 -32.18
C GLY A 3 27.57 19.49 -32.94
N GLN A 4 27.31 18.29 -33.49
CA GLN A 4 25.91 17.90 -33.64
C GLN A 4 25.33 17.74 -32.23
N SER A 5 24.70 18.80 -31.76
CA SER A 5 24.10 18.93 -30.44
C SER A 5 23.29 17.68 -30.14
N PHE A 6 23.42 17.12 -28.92
CA PHE A 6 22.61 15.98 -28.45
C PHE A 6 21.09 16.17 -28.67
N PHE A 7 20.67 17.42 -28.82
CA PHE A 7 19.31 17.88 -29.08
C PHE A 7 18.88 17.89 -30.55
N ALA A 8 19.80 17.77 -31.52
CA ALA A 8 19.50 17.81 -32.94
C ALA A 8 18.49 16.73 -33.40
N PRO A 9 18.54 15.48 -32.90
CA PRO A 9 17.51 14.47 -33.21
C PRO A 9 16.14 14.80 -32.62
N PHE A 10 16.09 15.49 -31.46
CA PHE A 10 14.85 15.89 -30.81
C PHE A 10 14.16 17.06 -31.52
N LEU A 11 14.95 17.95 -32.13
CA LEU A 11 14.44 19.06 -32.96
C LEU A 11 13.88 18.58 -34.30
N ASN A 12 14.41 17.47 -34.84
CA ASN A 12 13.90 16.81 -36.04
C ASN A 12 12.85 15.73 -35.74
N ALA A 13 12.66 15.36 -34.47
CA ALA A 13 11.60 14.44 -34.08
C ALA A 13 10.24 15.13 -34.27
N GLY A 14 9.37 14.55 -35.09
CA GLY A 14 8.04 15.11 -35.33
C GLY A 14 7.30 15.41 -34.03
N LEU A 15 6.42 16.42 -34.05
CA LEU A 15 5.68 16.94 -32.88
C LEU A 15 5.02 15.83 -32.04
N PHE A 16 4.60 14.74 -32.69
CA PHE A 16 4.05 13.55 -32.06
C PHE A 16 5.04 12.77 -31.17
N ALA A 17 6.29 12.57 -31.62
CA ALA A 17 7.32 11.88 -30.84
C ALA A 17 7.75 12.69 -29.61
N LEU A 18 7.79 14.02 -29.74
CA LEU A 18 8.08 14.92 -28.62
C LEU A 18 7.02 14.79 -27.52
N ILE A 19 5.73 14.70 -27.87
CA ILE A 19 4.64 14.49 -26.92
C ILE A 19 4.82 13.17 -26.15
N ILE A 20 5.14 12.09 -26.86
CA ILE A 20 5.36 10.76 -26.25
C ILE A 20 6.52 10.81 -25.25
N LEU A 21 7.63 11.44 -25.63
CA LEU A 21 8.79 11.63 -24.76
C LEU A 21 8.43 12.40 -23.48
N ILE A 22 7.63 13.47 -23.60
CA ILE A 22 7.16 14.24 -22.43
C ILE A 22 6.29 13.36 -21.53
N ILE A 23 5.36 12.58 -22.08
CA ILE A 23 4.50 11.66 -21.31
C ILE A 23 5.35 10.62 -20.56
N LEU A 24 6.31 9.98 -21.24
CA LEU A 24 7.21 9.00 -20.64
C LEU A 24 8.07 9.63 -19.53
N PHE A 25 8.54 10.85 -19.75
CA PHE A 25 9.31 11.59 -18.75
C PHE A 25 8.49 11.88 -17.49
N LEU A 26 7.25 12.35 -17.65
CA LEU A 26 6.33 12.59 -16.53
C LEU A 26 5.99 11.28 -15.79
N MET A 27 5.69 10.20 -16.51
CA MET A 27 5.46 8.89 -15.90
C MET A 27 6.65 8.39 -15.09
N SER A 28 7.88 8.62 -15.57
CA SER A 28 9.11 8.26 -14.86
C SER A 28 9.22 9.01 -13.52
N ILE A 29 8.99 10.32 -13.52
CA ILE A 29 9.02 11.14 -12.29
C ILE A 29 7.97 10.67 -11.29
N ILE A 30 6.74 10.40 -11.75
CA ILE A 30 5.65 9.93 -10.88
C ILE A 30 5.99 8.56 -10.30
N SER A 31 6.56 7.65 -11.09
CA SER A 31 6.98 6.32 -10.64
C SER A 31 8.01 6.40 -9.51
N TRP A 32 9.04 7.23 -9.66
CA TRP A 32 10.03 7.47 -8.61
C TRP A 32 9.41 8.10 -7.35
N ALA A 33 8.50 9.07 -7.52
CA ALA A 33 7.80 9.68 -6.39
C ALA A 33 6.99 8.65 -5.60
N ILE A 34 6.26 7.75 -6.28
CA ILE A 34 5.51 6.66 -5.64
C ILE A 34 6.47 5.70 -4.94
N PHE A 35 7.57 5.32 -5.60
CA PHE A 35 8.57 4.41 -5.03
C PHE A 35 9.13 4.92 -3.70
N PHE A 36 9.60 6.17 -3.65
CA PHE A 36 10.13 6.75 -2.42
C PHE A 36 9.07 6.89 -1.32
N ARG A 37 7.85 7.30 -1.68
CA ARG A 37 6.72 7.36 -0.73
C ARG A 37 6.45 5.99 -0.12
N LYS A 38 6.45 4.93 -0.94
CA LYS A 38 6.17 3.56 -0.52
C LYS A 38 7.24 3.02 0.42
N ILE A 39 8.50 3.23 0.08
CA ILE A 39 9.64 2.84 0.94
C ILE A 39 9.55 3.51 2.31
N ARG A 40 9.20 4.81 2.35
CA ARG A 40 9.05 5.53 3.62
C ARG A 40 7.87 5.00 4.42
N GLN A 41 6.73 4.72 3.77
CA GLN A 41 5.54 4.14 4.40
C GLN A 41 5.86 2.78 5.02
N PHE A 42 6.46 1.85 4.27
CA PHE A 42 6.83 0.52 4.77
C PHE A 42 7.85 0.59 5.91
N ARG A 43 8.86 1.45 5.82
CA ARG A 43 9.82 1.64 6.91
C ARG A 43 9.15 2.13 8.19
N ARG A 44 8.26 3.13 8.09
CA ARG A 44 7.53 3.68 9.24
C ARG A 44 6.57 2.65 9.85
N ALA A 45 5.81 1.95 9.01
CA ALA A 45 4.92 0.86 9.41
C ALA A 45 5.69 -0.23 10.17
N ARG A 46 6.81 -0.70 9.63
CA ARG A 46 7.64 -1.74 10.27
C ARG A 46 8.23 -1.29 11.60
N SER A 47 8.71 -0.04 11.69
CA SER A 47 9.24 0.52 12.93
C SER A 47 8.16 0.61 14.02
N GLN A 48 6.97 1.11 13.67
CA GLN A 48 5.88 1.26 14.64
C GLN A 48 5.30 -0.08 15.07
N THR A 49 5.18 -1.05 14.14
CA THR A 49 4.79 -2.42 14.45
C THR A 49 5.74 -3.07 15.45
N ARG A 50 7.06 -2.91 15.27
CA ARG A 50 8.05 -3.45 16.22
C ARG A 50 7.91 -2.82 17.60
N ALA A 51 7.79 -1.49 17.67
CA ALA A 51 7.61 -0.78 18.93
C ALA A 51 6.31 -1.20 19.65
N LEU A 52 5.21 -1.40 18.92
CA LEU A 52 3.95 -1.87 19.49
C LEU A 52 4.10 -3.29 20.06
N LEU A 53 4.68 -4.22 19.30
CA LEU A 53 4.89 -5.60 19.75
C LEU A 53 5.80 -5.70 20.98
N GLU A 54 6.88 -4.91 21.03
CA GLU A 54 7.79 -4.85 22.17
C GLU A 54 7.06 -4.36 23.43
N ASN A 55 6.26 -3.29 23.31
CA ASN A 55 5.44 -2.79 24.42
C ASN A 55 4.33 -3.75 24.85
N PHE A 56 3.71 -4.46 23.90
CA PHE A 56 2.67 -5.45 24.19
C PHE A 56 3.23 -6.65 24.96
N ASN A 57 4.38 -7.19 24.53
CA ASN A 57 4.99 -8.36 25.15
C ASN A 57 5.34 -8.12 26.63
N ILE A 58 5.62 -6.87 27.00
CA ILE A 58 5.94 -6.44 28.37
C ILE A 58 4.67 -6.27 29.22
N ARG A 59 3.57 -5.74 28.67
CA ARG A 59 2.39 -5.36 29.47
C ARG A 59 1.26 -6.41 29.52
N ARG A 60 1.19 -7.35 28.56
CA ARG A 60 0.20 -8.46 28.48
C ARG A 60 -1.28 -8.13 28.76
N GLU A 61 -1.67 -6.86 28.77
CA GLU A 61 -3.05 -6.42 29.02
C GLU A 61 -3.70 -5.87 27.76
N LEU A 62 -4.86 -6.42 27.41
CA LEU A 62 -5.70 -6.00 26.29
C LEU A 62 -6.28 -4.58 26.48
N THR A 63 -6.39 -4.12 27.73
CA THR A 63 -6.98 -2.81 28.06
C THR A 63 -6.05 -1.65 27.66
N ASN A 64 -4.74 -1.81 27.88
CA ASN A 64 -3.72 -0.82 27.50
C ASN A 64 -3.48 -0.77 25.98
N LEU A 65 -4.00 -1.75 25.25
CA LEU A 65 -3.78 -1.89 23.82
C LEU A 65 -4.52 -0.83 23.01
N SER A 66 -5.69 -0.38 23.48
CA SER A 66 -6.43 0.71 22.83
C SER A 66 -5.73 2.08 22.96
N GLU A 67 -4.93 2.26 24.02
CA GLU A 67 -4.14 3.47 24.21
C GLU A 67 -2.84 3.40 23.40
N LEU A 68 -2.19 2.23 23.38
CA LEU A 68 -1.02 1.97 22.53
C LEU A 68 -1.33 2.11 21.04
N SER A 69 -2.53 1.70 20.60
CA SER A 69 -2.93 1.83 19.20
C SER A 69 -3.10 3.29 18.75
N LYS A 70 -3.52 4.19 19.67
CA LYS A 70 -3.58 5.64 19.43
C LYS A 70 -2.20 6.28 19.32
N LEU A 71 -1.21 5.75 20.02
CA LEU A 71 0.18 6.25 19.99
C LEU A 71 0.92 5.88 18.68
N PHE A 72 0.51 4.80 18.00
CA PHE A 72 1.19 4.27 16.81
C PHE A 72 0.26 4.09 15.60
N PRO A 73 -0.38 5.17 15.09
CA PRO A 73 -1.43 5.08 14.07
C PRO A 73 -0.95 4.63 12.68
N ALA A 74 0.36 4.66 12.40
CA ALA A 74 0.91 4.21 11.11
C ALA A 74 1.32 2.72 11.14
N SER A 75 1.10 2.00 12.25
CA SER A 75 1.28 0.56 12.29
C SER A 75 0.06 -0.14 11.66
N PRO A 76 0.26 -1.00 10.64
CA PRO A 76 -0.83 -1.79 10.06
C PRO A 76 -1.44 -2.78 11.06
N LEU A 77 -0.79 -3.06 12.20
CA LEU A 77 -1.36 -3.95 13.23
C LEU A 77 -2.47 -3.28 14.05
N VAL A 78 -2.50 -1.95 14.12
CA VAL A 78 -3.53 -1.21 14.87
C VAL A 78 -4.94 -1.55 14.41
N PRO A 79 -5.31 -1.41 13.12
CA PRO A 79 -6.67 -1.74 12.68
C PRO A 79 -7.05 -3.20 12.88
N LEU A 80 -6.12 -4.16 12.74
CA LEU A 80 -6.40 -5.58 13.04
C LEU A 80 -6.73 -5.78 14.51
N LEU A 81 -5.99 -5.12 15.39
CA LEU A 81 -6.11 -5.32 16.83
C LEU A 81 -7.33 -4.61 17.40
N THR A 82 -7.67 -3.43 16.88
CA THR A 82 -8.94 -2.78 17.18
C THR A 82 -10.13 -3.65 16.76
N ALA A 83 -10.10 -4.22 15.54
CA ALA A 83 -11.16 -5.13 15.08
C ALA A 83 -11.29 -6.37 15.98
N ALA A 84 -10.16 -6.95 16.41
CA ALA A 84 -10.16 -8.09 17.33
C ALA A 84 -10.73 -7.72 18.71
N ILE A 85 -10.40 -6.54 19.25
CA ILE A 85 -10.87 -6.09 20.57
C ILE A 85 -12.35 -5.72 20.54
N GLU A 86 -12.81 -5.03 19.48
CA GLU A 86 -14.22 -4.70 19.29
C GLU A 86 -15.08 -5.97 19.26
N GLU A 87 -14.68 -6.96 18.46
CA GLU A 87 -15.38 -8.23 18.35
C GLU A 87 -15.37 -8.97 19.70
N TRP A 88 -14.21 -9.02 20.38
CA TRP A 88 -14.11 -9.60 21.72
C TRP A 88 -15.03 -8.92 22.75
N GLN A 89 -15.20 -7.59 22.69
CA GLN A 89 -16.05 -6.85 23.63
C GLN A 89 -17.54 -7.07 23.34
N VAL A 90 -17.95 -7.06 22.07
CA VAL A 90 -19.33 -7.36 21.65
C VAL A 90 -19.71 -8.75 22.13
N LEU A 91 -18.85 -9.74 21.85
CA LEU A 91 -19.09 -11.13 22.24
C LEU A 91 -19.02 -11.30 23.76
N LYS A 92 -18.08 -10.68 24.49
CA LYS A 92 -18.05 -10.73 25.96
C LYS A 92 -19.39 -10.31 26.58
N ASN A 93 -20.05 -9.29 26.02
CA ASN A 93 -21.35 -8.85 26.49
C ASN A 93 -22.47 -9.87 26.17
N GLU A 94 -22.39 -10.59 25.06
CA GLU A 94 -23.32 -11.68 24.73
C GLU A 94 -23.07 -12.97 25.55
N PHE A 95 -21.81 -13.27 25.88
CA PHE A 95 -21.36 -14.42 26.68
C PHE A 95 -21.89 -14.42 28.12
N PHE A 96 -22.30 -13.29 28.66
CA PHE A 96 -22.90 -13.23 30.01
C PHE A 96 -24.34 -13.78 30.06
N ASN A 97 -24.99 -14.03 28.91
CA ASN A 97 -26.39 -14.44 28.87
C ASN A 97 -26.66 -15.91 28.46
N HIS A 98 -25.72 -16.66 27.84
CA HIS A 98 -25.99 -18.03 27.36
C HIS A 98 -24.80 -19.00 27.53
N ASN A 99 -25.11 -20.32 27.55
CA ASN A 99 -24.21 -21.46 27.82
C ASN A 99 -22.79 -21.34 27.25
N ARG A 100 -21.79 -21.68 28.08
CA ARG A 100 -20.37 -21.32 27.87
C ARG A 100 -19.61 -22.14 26.83
N GLU A 101 -20.01 -23.38 26.54
CA GLU A 101 -19.17 -24.30 25.75
C GLU A 101 -19.38 -24.20 24.24
N ASP A 102 -20.63 -24.10 23.77
CA ASP A 102 -20.92 -23.94 22.32
C ASP A 102 -20.46 -22.57 21.78
N ASN A 103 -20.47 -21.54 22.63
CA ASN A 103 -20.09 -20.18 22.23
C ASN A 103 -18.58 -19.99 22.02
N LEU A 104 -17.72 -20.75 22.72
CA LEU A 104 -16.26 -20.67 22.53
C LEU A 104 -15.81 -21.22 21.17
N ASN A 105 -16.52 -22.23 20.64
CA ASN A 105 -16.27 -22.78 19.31
C ASN A 105 -16.64 -21.80 18.18
N LEU A 106 -17.55 -20.87 18.43
CA LEU A 106 -17.93 -19.81 17.48
C LEU A 106 -17.10 -18.51 17.67
N LEU A 107 -16.54 -18.31 18.87
CA LEU A 107 -15.76 -17.11 19.22
C LEU A 107 -14.45 -16.98 18.42
N VAL A 108 -13.64 -18.05 18.43
CA VAL A 108 -12.34 -18.06 17.74
C VAL A 108 -12.47 -17.83 16.23
N PRO A 109 -13.39 -18.48 15.50
CA PRO A 109 -13.55 -18.24 14.07
C PRO A 109 -14.07 -16.83 13.76
N ASN A 110 -15.02 -16.28 14.53
CA ASN A 110 -15.54 -14.92 14.28
C ASN A 110 -14.46 -13.84 14.43
N ILE A 111 -13.63 -13.90 15.48
CA ILE A 111 -12.52 -12.97 15.67
C ILE A 111 -11.49 -13.13 14.55
N THR A 112 -11.17 -14.38 14.17
CA THR A 112 -10.21 -14.66 13.09
C THR A 112 -10.71 -14.07 11.77
N GLU A 113 -11.99 -14.23 11.45
CA GLU A 113 -12.58 -13.69 10.23
C GLU A 113 -12.61 -12.15 10.23
N ALA A 114 -12.94 -11.53 11.37
CA ALA A 114 -12.89 -10.08 11.53
C ALA A 114 -11.45 -9.54 11.35
N MET A 115 -10.46 -10.22 11.92
CA MET A 115 -9.04 -9.89 11.74
C MET A 115 -8.59 -10.06 10.29
N GLU A 116 -9.03 -11.11 9.61
CA GLU A 116 -8.70 -11.37 8.20
C GLU A 116 -9.32 -10.29 7.29
N ARG A 117 -10.58 -9.90 7.54
CA ARG A 117 -11.22 -8.77 6.85
C ARG A 117 -10.46 -7.46 7.07
N ALA A 118 -10.03 -7.18 8.32
CA ALA A 118 -9.24 -6.00 8.63
C ALA A 118 -7.85 -6.03 7.97
N ALA A 119 -7.22 -7.21 7.89
CA ALA A 119 -5.96 -7.42 7.20
C ALA A 119 -6.07 -7.12 5.71
N SER A 120 -7.08 -7.68 5.03
CA SER A 120 -7.34 -7.44 3.61
C SER A 120 -7.54 -5.96 3.30
N ARG A 121 -8.36 -5.25 4.08
CA ARG A 121 -8.56 -3.79 3.92
C ARG A 121 -7.28 -3.00 4.10
N THR A 122 -6.47 -3.38 5.08
CA THR A 122 -5.18 -2.72 5.36
C THR A 122 -4.21 -2.95 4.21
N LEU A 123 -4.15 -4.18 3.67
CA LEU A 123 -3.36 -4.50 2.49
C LEU A 123 -3.81 -3.72 1.26
N GLU A 124 -5.11 -3.65 0.97
CA GLU A 124 -5.65 -2.85 -0.15
C GLU A 124 -5.22 -1.38 -0.06
N GLN A 125 -5.30 -0.77 1.12
CA GLN A 125 -4.83 0.61 1.34
C GLN A 125 -3.32 0.73 1.11
N LEU A 126 -2.55 -0.26 1.61
CA LEU A 126 -1.11 -0.37 1.40
C LEU A 126 -0.76 -0.70 -0.05
N GLU A 127 -1.67 -1.13 -0.90
CA GLU A 127 -1.38 -1.51 -2.29
C GLU A 127 -1.98 -0.55 -3.32
N SER A 128 -2.88 0.35 -2.91
CA SER A 128 -3.59 1.35 -3.75
C SER A 128 -2.77 2.07 -4.84
N SER A 129 -1.46 2.26 -4.64
CA SER A 129 -0.58 2.93 -5.61
C SER A 129 0.16 2.00 -6.58
N LEU A 130 0.17 0.67 -6.32
CA LEU A 130 0.83 -0.33 -7.16
C LEU A 130 0.16 -0.53 -8.52
N PRO A 131 -1.18 -0.49 -8.67
CA PRO A 131 -1.84 -0.61 -9.97
C PRO A 131 -1.35 0.44 -10.98
N PHE A 132 -1.09 1.67 -10.53
CA PHE A 132 -0.55 2.72 -11.40
C PHE A 132 0.86 2.37 -11.94
N LEU A 133 1.74 1.84 -11.09
CA LEU A 133 3.07 1.37 -11.49
C LEU A 133 2.97 0.20 -12.48
N ALA A 134 2.03 -0.72 -12.25
CA ALA A 134 1.79 -1.85 -13.13
C ALA A 134 1.35 -1.40 -14.53
N ILE A 135 0.38 -0.49 -14.61
CA ILE A 135 -0.07 0.10 -15.89
C ILE A 135 1.07 0.83 -16.57
N THR A 136 1.83 1.65 -15.84
CA THR A 136 2.97 2.39 -16.40
C THR A 136 4.01 1.45 -17.02
N THR A 137 4.32 0.34 -16.35
CA THR A 137 5.28 -0.67 -16.83
C THR A 137 4.78 -1.35 -18.10
N MET A 138 3.47 -1.61 -18.20
CA MET A 138 2.86 -2.21 -19.38
C MET A 138 2.79 -1.23 -20.55
N VAL A 139 2.37 0.01 -20.31
CA VAL A 139 2.05 1.00 -21.37
C VAL A 139 3.29 1.69 -21.93
N ALA A 140 4.32 1.91 -21.11
CA ALA A 140 5.56 2.58 -21.53
C ALA A 140 6.23 1.97 -22.79
N PRO A 141 6.42 0.65 -22.93
CA PRO A 141 7.03 0.07 -24.13
C PRO A 141 6.16 0.27 -25.39
N PHE A 142 4.83 0.22 -25.27
CA PHE A 142 3.94 0.48 -26.41
C PHE A 142 3.99 1.94 -26.87
N LEU A 143 4.05 2.89 -25.92
CA LEU A 143 4.24 4.31 -26.23
C LEU A 143 5.57 4.54 -26.96
N GLY A 144 6.67 3.93 -26.49
CA GLY A 144 7.97 4.01 -27.14
C GLY A 144 7.96 3.46 -28.56
N LEU A 145 7.40 2.25 -28.74
CA LEU A 145 7.29 1.61 -30.06
C LEU A 145 6.44 2.45 -31.02
N LEU A 146 5.30 2.98 -30.56
CA LEU A 146 4.42 3.84 -31.35
C LEU A 146 5.13 5.12 -31.82
N GLY A 147 6.00 5.70 -30.98
CA GLY A 147 6.86 6.82 -31.37
C GLY A 147 7.84 6.44 -32.49
N THR A 148 8.45 5.26 -32.41
CA THR A 148 9.38 4.79 -33.45
C THR A 148 8.69 4.48 -34.78
N VAL A 149 7.50 3.86 -34.75
CA VAL A 149 6.72 3.53 -35.97
C VAL A 149 6.31 4.80 -36.70
N GLN A 150 5.80 5.80 -35.98
CA GLN A 150 5.44 7.09 -36.59
C GLN A 150 6.66 7.88 -37.08
N GLY A 151 7.82 7.72 -36.44
CA GLY A 151 9.07 8.33 -36.87
C GLY A 151 9.60 7.74 -38.18
N VAL A 152 9.42 6.45 -38.41
CA VAL A 152 9.85 5.77 -39.65
C VAL A 152 8.85 5.95 -40.79
N LEU A 153 7.56 6.11 -40.49
CA LEU A 153 6.51 6.33 -41.49
C LEU A 153 6.50 7.74 -42.10
N ARG A 154 7.22 8.70 -41.51
CA ARG A 154 7.41 10.04 -42.04
C ARG A 154 8.72 10.15 -42.80
#